data_AF-A0AAW2PF94-F1
#
_entry.id   AF-A0AAW2PF94-F1
#
_cell.length_a   1.000
_cell.length_b   1.000
_cell.length_c   1.000
_cell.angle_alpha   90.00
_cell.angle_beta   90.00
_cell.angle_gamma   90.00
#
_symmetry.space_group_name_H-M   'P 1'
#
loop_
_entity.id
_entity.type
_entity.pdbx_description
1 polymer ?
#
loop_
_entity_poly.entity_id
_entity_poly.type
_entity_poly.pdbx_seq_one_letter_code
_entity_poly.pdbx_strand_id
1 'polypeptide(L)' 'MSSGVKGGASRVSIPSGVKKTIEDIKEITGQNHSEDEIYAMLKECSMDPNETTQKLLLL' A
#
# COMPACT_ATOMS: atom_id res chain seq x y z
N MET A 1 -27.61 -6.49 -24.56
CA MET A 1 -27.57 -6.73 -23.10
C MET A 1 -26.09 -6.73 -22.73
N SER A 2 -25.54 -5.57 -22.37
CA SER A 2 -25.23 -5.21 -20.97
C SER A 2 -24.22 -6.21 -20.38
N SER A 3 -22.98 -5.89 -20.04
CA SER A 3 -22.51 -4.68 -19.38
C SER A 3 -20.98 -4.60 -19.45
N GLY A 4 -20.44 -3.39 -19.54
CA GLY A 4 -19.04 -3.14 -19.27
C GLY A 4 -18.68 -3.51 -17.83
N VAL A 5 -17.81 -4.50 -17.68
CA VAL A 5 -17.03 -4.68 -16.45
C VAL A 5 -15.92 -3.65 -16.49
N LYS A 6 -16.22 -2.55 -15.80
CA LYS A 6 -15.33 -1.45 -15.46
C LYS A 6 -14.06 -2.03 -14.84
N GLY A 7 -12.91 -1.48 -15.24
CA GLY A 7 -11.65 -1.69 -14.56
C GLY A 7 -11.84 -1.46 -13.07
N GLY A 8 -11.91 -2.56 -12.33
CA GLY A 8 -11.82 -2.52 -10.89
C GLY A 8 -10.35 -2.36 -10.59
N ALA A 9 -9.91 -1.12 -10.38
CA ALA A 9 -9.02 -0.88 -9.25
C ALA A 9 -9.75 -1.52 -8.06
N SER A 10 -9.47 -2.80 -7.84
CA SER A 10 -10.01 -3.59 -6.75
C SER A 10 -9.77 -2.74 -5.54
N ARG A 11 -10.82 -2.11 -5.01
CA ARG A 11 -10.75 -1.28 -3.83
C ARG A 11 -10.12 -2.18 -2.80
N VAL A 12 -8.82 -1.99 -2.60
CA VAL A 12 -8.06 -2.92 -1.81
C VAL A 12 -8.65 -2.76 -0.43
N SER A 13 -9.34 -3.79 0.04
CA SER A 13 -9.88 -3.78 1.38
C SER A 13 -8.69 -4.02 2.31
N ILE A 14 -7.91 -2.96 2.55
CA ILE A 14 -6.72 -3.00 3.39
C ILE A 14 -7.21 -3.37 4.80
N PRO A 15 -6.78 -4.51 5.35
CA PRO A 15 -7.16 -4.92 6.70
C PRO A 15 -6.77 -3.83 7.70
N SER A 16 -7.55 -3.64 8.76
CA SER A 16 -7.27 -2.63 9.80
C SER A 16 -5.89 -2.81 10.44
N GLY A 17 -5.42 -4.04 10.61
CA GLY A 17 -4.07 -4.33 11.08
C GLY A 17 -2.97 -3.81 10.16
N VAL A 18 -3.20 -3.88 8.84
CA VAL A 18 -2.23 -3.40 7.83
C VAL A 18 -2.30 -1.89 7.65
N LYS A 19 -3.49 -1.27 7.82
CA LYS A 19 -3.61 0.19 7.81
C LYS A 19 -2.67 0.85 8.80
N LYS A 20 -2.61 0.33 10.04
CA LYS A 20 -1.72 0.87 11.05
C LYS A 20 -0.25 0.78 10.64
N THR A 21 0.14 -0.32 10.02
CA THR A 21 1.47 -0.50 9.44
C THR A 21 1.76 0.50 8.33
N ILE A 22 0.81 0.71 7.42
CA ILE A 22 0.96 1.70 6.33
C ILE A 22 1.12 3.12 6.88
N GLU A 23 0.32 3.50 7.88
CA GLU A 23 0.42 4.81 8.53
C GLU A 23 1.80 5.02 9.17
N ASP A 24 2.32 4.00 9.87
CA ASP A 24 3.65 4.02 10.48
C ASP A 24 4.76 4.19 9.43
N ILE A 25 4.71 3.39 8.36
CA ILE A 25 5.63 3.50 7.22
C ILE A 25 5.53 4.89 6.59
N LYS A 26 4.32 5.40 6.37
CA LYS A 26 4.09 6.73 5.77
C LYS A 26 4.65 7.86 6.62
N GLU A 27 4.57 7.74 7.94
CA GLU A 27 5.17 8.71 8.85
C GLU A 27 6.70 8.70 8.73
N ILE A 28 7.31 7.51 8.60
CA ILE A 28 8.77 7.34 8.47
C ILE A 28 9.29 7.79 7.10
N THR A 29 8.65 7.36 6.01
CA THR A 29 9.05 7.66 4.63
C THR A 29 8.65 9.07 4.20
N GLY A 30 7.82 9.74 5.00
CA GLY A 30 7.21 11.02 4.68
C GLY A 30 5.93 10.88 3.83
N GLN A 31 5.16 11.98 3.75
CA GLN A 31 3.86 12.03 3.07
C GLN A 31 3.92 11.93 1.53
N ASN A 32 5.07 11.56 0.96
CA ASN A 32 5.25 11.43 -0.49
C ASN A 32 4.51 10.23 -1.08
N HIS A 33 4.21 9.21 -0.27
CA HIS A 33 3.57 7.99 -0.73
C HIS A 33 2.13 7.90 -0.23
N SER A 34 1.24 7.47 -1.13
CA SER A 34 -0.15 7.19 -0.79
C SER A 34 -0.29 5.84 -0.10
N GLU A 35 -1.34 5.64 0.71
CA GLU A 35 -1.54 4.38 1.42
C GLU A 35 -1.67 3.17 0.46
N ASP A 36 -2.23 3.38 -0.72
CA ASP A 36 -2.33 2.34 -1.76
C ASP A 36 -0.95 1.95 -2.33
N GLU A 37 -0.07 2.94 -2.53
CA GLU A 37 1.30 2.70 -3.00
C GLU A 37 2.13 1.97 -1.94
N ILE A 38 2.03 2.41 -0.68
CA ILE A 38 2.70 1.74 0.44
C ILE A 38 2.17 0.32 0.57
N TYR A 39 0.86 0.10 0.47
CA TYR A 39 0.29 -1.26 0.52
C TYR A 39 0.70 -2.13 -0.67
N ALA A 40 0.83 -1.54 -1.86
CA ALA A 40 1.33 -2.25 -3.03
C ALA A 40 2.79 -2.68 -2.82
N MET A 41 3.66 -1.79 -2.35
CA MET A 41 5.04 -2.10 -1.98
C MET A 41 5.10 -3.14 -0.85
N LEU A 42 4.23 -3.02 0.15
CA LEU A 42 4.11 -3.98 1.24
C LEU A 42 3.75 -5.37 0.71
N LYS A 43 2.85 -5.47 -0.28
CA LYS A 43 2.55 -6.75 -0.95
C LYS A 43 3.75 -7.31 -1.71
N GLU A 44 4.54 -6.46 -2.37
CA GLU A 44 5.77 -6.88 -3.06
C GLU A 44 6.83 -7.39 -2.07
N CYS A 45 6.97 -6.71 -0.93
CA CYS A 45 7.87 -7.09 0.17
C CYS A 45 7.27 -8.18 1.08
N SER A 46 6.35 -9.04 0.58
CA SER A 46 5.77 -10.16 1.33
C SER A 46 5.10 -9.77 2.67
N MET A 47 4.49 -8.60 2.74
CA MET A 47 3.93 -7.97 3.94
C MET A 47 4.98 -7.56 4.99
N ASP A 48 6.24 -7.34 4.61
CA ASP A 48 7.29 -6.89 5.52
C ASP A 48 7.37 -5.35 5.63
N PRO A 49 7.10 -4.77 6.81
CA PRO A 49 7.11 -3.32 6.99
C PRO A 49 8.51 -2.72 6.98
N ASN A 50 9.52 -3.44 7.46
CA ASN A 50 10.88 -2.93 7.52
C ASN A 50 11.48 -2.81 6.11
N GLU A 51 11.35 -3.88 5.32
CA GLU A 51 11.77 -3.93 3.93
C GLU A 51 11.02 -2.88 3.10
N THR A 52 9.71 -2.73 3.29
CA THR A 52 8.90 -1.70 2.62
C THR A 52 9.37 -0.30 2.97
N THR A 53 9.59 -0.01 4.25
CA THR A 53 10.09 1.28 4.71
C THR A 53 11.45 1.59 4.08
N GLN A 54 12.38 0.65 4.15
CA GLN A 54 13.72 0.84 3.56
C GLN A 54 13.65 1.05 2.05
N LYS A 55 12.81 0.29 1.34
CA LYS A 55 12.63 0.43 -0.10
C LYS A 55 12.06 1.80 -0.46
N LEU A 56 11.04 2.26 0.27
CA LEU A 56 10.45 3.59 0.09
C LEU A 56 11.40 4.73 0.45
N LEU A 57 12.25 4.57 1.48
CA LEU A 57 13.27 5.56 1.86
C LEU A 57 14.41 5.69 0.83
N LEU A 58 14.62 4.65 0.02
CA LEU A 58 15.64 4.62 -1.03
C LEU A 58 15.11 5.11 -2.40
N LEU A 59 13.80 5.30 -2.54
CA LEU A 59 13.15 5.87 -3.73
C LEU A 59 13.20 7.40 -3.72
#